data_AF-A0A7X6Y7M2-F1
#
_entry.id   AF-A0A7X6Y7M2-F1
#
_cell.length_a   1.000
_cell.length_b   1.000
_cell.length_c   1.000
_cell.angle_alpha   90.00
_cell.angle_beta   90.00
_cell.angle_gamma   90.00
#
_symmetry.space_group_name_H-M   'P 1'
#
loop_
_entity.id
_entity.type
_entity.pdbx_description
1 polymer ?
#
loop_
_entity_poly.entity_id
_entity_poly.type
_entity_poly.pdbx_seq_one_letter_code
_entity_poly.pdbx_strand_id
1 'polypeptide(L)' 'MWTVVYIMSNRSYAERIKQALLDEGFLAMIRAAGSPNEGEQGPVEILVLESEAEEASQVISKMVSTLGGSRC' A
#
# COMPACT_ATOMS: atom_id res chain seq x y z
N MET A 1 -8.56 13.91 6.76
CA MET A 1 -9.35 12.92 6.00
C MET A 1 -8.41 11.78 5.61
N TRP A 2 -8.86 10.52 5.64
CA TRP A 2 -8.07 9.38 5.12
C TRP A 2 -8.43 9.18 3.66
N THR A 3 -7.42 9.02 2.80
CA THR A 3 -7.60 8.80 1.37
C THR A 3 -6.94 7.50 0.93
N VAL A 4 -7.57 6.82 -0.04
CA VAL A 4 -7.03 5.59 -0.62
C VAL A 4 -6.05 5.97 -1.72
N VAL A 5 -4.77 5.69 -1.53
CA VAL A 5 -3.72 6.00 -2.50
C VAL A 5 -3.38 4.84 -3.42
N TYR A 6 -3.58 3.61 -2.95
CA TYR A 6 -3.19 2.42 -3.68
C TYR A 6 -4.05 1.21 -3.31
N ILE A 7 -4.36 0.37 -4.31
CA ILE A 7 -5.14 -0.86 -4.13
C ILE A 7 -4.37 -1.99 -4.77
N MET A 8 -4.27 -3.11 -4.06
CA MET A 8 -3.44 -4.22 -4.50
C MET A 8 -3.89 -5.56 -3.92
N SER A 9 -3.78 -6.64 -4.69
CA SER A 9 -4.29 -7.97 -4.31
C SER A 9 -3.38 -8.78 -3.39
N ASN A 10 -2.18 -8.28 -3.08
CA ASN A 10 -1.19 -9.03 -2.28
C ASN A 10 -1.04 -8.44 -0.88
N ARG A 11 -1.64 -9.08 0.13
CA ARG A 11 -1.59 -8.62 1.51
C ARG A 11 -0.17 -8.47 2.05
N SER A 12 0.72 -9.43 1.77
CA SER A 12 2.10 -9.40 2.25
C SER A 12 2.85 -8.17 1.72
N TYR A 13 2.59 -7.81 0.46
CA TYR A 13 3.21 -6.65 -0.15
C TYR A 13 2.59 -5.32 0.35
N ALA A 14 1.30 -5.32 0.70
CA ALA A 14 0.63 -4.15 1.28
C ALA A 14 1.18 -3.86 2.68
N GLU A 15 1.47 -4.91 3.45
CA GLU A 15 2.10 -4.80 4.76
C GLU A 15 3.53 -4.26 4.66
N ARG A 16 4.31 -4.72 3.67
CA ARG A 16 5.65 -4.17 3.39
C ARG A 16 5.61 -2.69 3.06
N ILE A 17 4.69 -2.27 2.19
CA ILE A 17 4.50 -0.86 1.85
C ILE A 17 4.13 -0.06 3.09
N LYS A 18 3.18 -0.56 3.90
CA LYS A 18 2.78 0.10 5.15
C LYS A 18 3.98 0.27 6.09
N GLN A 19 4.82 -0.75 6.24
CA GLN A 19 6.02 -0.68 7.08
C GLN A 19 7.02 0.35 6.54
N ALA A 20 7.27 0.39 5.24
CA ALA A 20 8.15 1.39 4.63
C ALA A 20 7.63 2.82 4.81
N LEU A 21 6.31 3.02 4.64
CA LEU A 21 5.68 4.32 4.89
C LEU A 21 5.81 4.74 6.37
N LEU A 22 5.64 3.80 7.31
CA LEU A 22 5.83 4.06 8.74
C LEU A 22 7.29 4.39 9.09
N ASP A 23 8.25 3.75 8.43
CA ASP A 23 9.69 3.99 8.61
C ASP A 23 10.10 5.39 8.11
N GLU A 24 9.54 5.86 7.00
CA GLU A 24 9.69 7.24 6.52
C GLU A 24 8.97 8.29 7.40
N GLY A 25 8.13 7.85 8.34
CA GLY A 25 7.38 8.73 9.25
C GLY A 25 5.95 9.05 8.80
N PHE A 26 5.44 8.39 7.76
CA PHE A 26 4.07 8.55 7.28
C PHE A 26 3.09 7.62 8.02
N LEU A 27 1.87 8.11 8.24
CA LEU A 27 0.79 7.33 8.86
C LEU A 27 -0.04 6.62 7.77
N ALA A 28 0.19 5.32 7.63
CA ALA A 28 -0.50 4.46 6.67
C ALA A 28 -1.34 3.36 7.36
N MET A 29 -2.55 3.15 6.86
CA MET A 29 -3.46 2.08 7.26
C MET A 29 -3.73 1.16 6.08
N ILE A 30 -3.92 -0.13 6.36
CA ILE A 30 -4.32 -1.12 5.36
C ILE A 30 -5.73 -1.60 5.68
N ARG A 31 -6.59 -1.68 4.68
CA ARG A 31 -7.95 -2.19 4.81
C ARG A 31 -8.21 -3.21 3.70
N ALA A 32 -8.76 -4.37 4.05
CA ALA A 32 -9.21 -5.31 3.04
C ALA A 32 -10.51 -4.76 2.40
N ALA A 33 -10.55 -4.66 1.07
CA ALA A 33 -11.74 -4.32 0.30
C ALA A 33 -12.63 -5.54 -0.02
N GLY A 34 -12.17 -6.75 0.30
CA GLY A 34 -12.89 -8.00 0.06
C GLY A 34 -13.85 -8.40 1.17
N SER A 35 -14.86 -9.21 0.81
CA SER A 35 -15.73 -9.87 1.80
C SER A 35 -14.91 -10.81 2.69
N PRO A 36 -15.28 -11.01 3.96
CA PRO A 36 -14.56 -11.90 4.88
C PRO A 36 -14.48 -13.38 4.42
N ASN A 37 -15.26 -13.75 3.40
CA ASN A 37 -15.29 -15.09 2.78
C ASN A 37 -14.32 -15.26 1.59
N GLU A 38 -13.64 -14.21 1.12
CA GLU A 38 -12.72 -14.26 -0.04
C GLU A 38 -11.29 -14.73 0.33
N GLY A 39 -11.09 -15.20 1.57
CA GLY A 39 -9.81 -15.74 2.03
C GLY A 39 -8.63 -14.76 1.96
N GLU A 40 -7.42 -15.28 2.18
CA GLU A 40 -6.14 -14.55 2.24
C GLU A 40 -5.73 -13.81 0.94
N GLN A 41 -6.58 -13.78 -0.10
CA GLN A 41 -6.26 -13.28 -1.44
C GLN A 41 -7.10 -12.08 -1.91
N GLY A 42 -7.92 -11.50 -1.03
CA GLY A 42 -8.73 -10.32 -1.36
C GLY A 42 -7.91 -9.04 -1.60
N PRO A 43 -8.43 -8.08 -2.40
CA PRO A 43 -7.79 -6.79 -2.60
C PRO A 43 -7.66 -6.01 -1.29
N VAL A 44 -6.51 -5.38 -1.10
CA VAL A 44 -6.14 -4.55 0.05
C VAL A 44 -5.93 -3.11 -0.40
N GLU A 45 -6.61 -2.20 0.26
CA GLU A 45 -6.51 -0.76 0.10
C GLU A 45 -5.50 -0.20 1.10
N ILE A 46 -4.62 0.67 0.63
CA ILE A 46 -3.69 1.43 1.45
C ILE A 46 -4.25 2.85 1.60
N LEU A 47 -4.50 3.23 2.85
CA LEU A 47 -5.01 4.53 3.23
C LEU A 47 -3.91 5.36 3.88
N VAL A 48 -3.83 6.63 3.52
CA VAL A 48 -2.92 7.61 4.12
C VAL A 48 -3.65 8.91 4.38
N LEU A 49 -3.03 9.81 5.14
CA LEU A 49 -3.56 11.16 5.32
C LEU A 49 -3.51 11.93 4.00
N GLU A 50 -4.55 12.71 3.73
CA GLU A 50 -4.64 13.56 2.53
C GLU A 50 -3.40 14.44 2.33
N SER A 51 -2.87 15.02 3.41
CA SER A 51 -1.66 15.87 3.37
C SER A 51 -0.43 15.13 2.85
N GLU A 52 -0.34 13.82 3.11
CA GLU A 52 0.83 12.99 2.78
C GLU A 52 0.57 12.08 1.57
N ALA A 53 -0.61 12.19 0.95
CA ALA A 53 -1.06 11.26 -0.08
C ALA A 53 -0.20 11.30 -1.35
N GLU A 54 0.27 12.50 -1.70
CA GLU A 54 1.14 12.72 -2.86
C GLU A 54 2.52 12.09 -2.64
N GLU A 55 3.17 12.38 -1.52
CA GLU A 55 4.48 11.83 -1.15
C GLU A 55 4.43 10.30 -0.99
N ALA A 56 3.43 9.79 -0.27
CA ALA A 56 3.24 8.35 -0.09
C ALA A 56 3.05 7.63 -1.44
N SER A 57 2.28 8.22 -2.37
CA SER A 57 2.09 7.65 -3.72
C SER A 57 3.41 7.56 -4.50
N GLN A 58 4.27 8.58 -4.40
CA GLN A 58 5.60 8.56 -5.03
C GLN A 58 6.50 7.46 -4.44
N VAL A 59 6.50 7.32 -3.11
CA VAL A 59 7.22 6.26 -2.40
C VAL A 59 6.75 4.86 -2.81
N ILE A 60 5.43 4.65 -2.89
CA ILE A 60 4.82 3.39 -3.36
C ILE A 60 5.25 3.10 -4.80
N SER A 61 5.19 4.11 -5.68
CA SER A 61 5.61 4.00 -7.08
C SER A 61 7.08 3.59 -7.21
N LYS A 62 7.95 4.14 -6.37
CA LYS A 62 9.37 3.79 -6.31
C LYS A 62 9.61 2.37 -5.83
N MET A 63 8.87 1.93 -4.81
CA MET A 63 8.93 0.55 -4.31
C MET A 63 8.44 -0.46 -5.35
N VAL A 64 7.28 -0.22 -5.98
CA VAL A 64 6.75 -1.12 -7.02
C VAL A 64 7.63 -1.18 -8.25
N SER A 65 8.28 -0.08 -8.61
CA SER A 65 9.27 -0.08 -9.70
C SER A 65 10.53 -0.87 -9.35
N THR A 66 10.93 -0.87 -8.07
CA THR A 66 12.08 -1.65 -7.59
C THR A 66 11.78 -3.15 -7.56
N LEU A 67 10.53 -3.52 -7.27
CA LEU A 67 10.09 -4.91 -7.15
C LEU A 67 9.64 -5.52 -8.50
N GLY A 68 9.25 -4.68 -9.47
CA GLY A 68 9.08 -5.05 -10.88
C GLY A 68 10.38 -5.07 -11.71
N GLY A 69 11.52 -4.81 -11.05
CA GLY A 69 12.85 -4.69 -11.64
C GLY A 69 13.64 -5.99 -11.76
N SER A 70 13.00 -7.17 -11.72
CA SER A 70 13.59 -8.40 -12.29
C SER A 70 13.57 -8.29 -13.81
N ARG A 71 14.29 -7.29 -14.35
CA ARG A 71 14.72 -7.28 -15.74
C ARG A 71 15.98 -8.15 -15.75
N CYS A 72 15.87 -9.26 -16.49
CA CYS A 72 16.87 -10.29 -16.72
C CYS A 72 18.29 -9.74 -16.97
#